data_AF-A0AAN7SVT3-F1
#
_entry.id   AF-A0AAN7SVT3-F1
#
_cell.length_a   1.000
_cell.length_b   1.000
_cell.length_c   1.000
_cell.angle_alpha   90.00
_cell.angle_beta   90.00
_cell.angle_gamma   90.00
#
_symmetry.space_group_name_H-M   'P 1'
#
loop_
_entity.id
_entity.type
_entity.pdbx_description
1 polymer ?
#
loop_
_entity_poly.entity_id
_entity_poly.type
_entity_poly.pdbx_seq_one_letter_code
_entity_poly.pdbx_strand_id
1 'polypeptide(L)'
;MKNNPFKPAQPNPYPYLLPNLLSAAVLVVDFVVTAIFMEESLEEVQNLPPLGKRVSSLFSWLWQFTSSHRPTYLRRGSKKAGVSRRAGSENEESDDESADGAMPHFMANGAEELKRKDILNRDTILLLLTYLIFQLSNISFNSLYPIFAQADPPTGRDLDPEEIGLSLAFAGVVTILFQVGVFGKLRDKMGNRWAYRAGLGLFVIAYVLMPFVGYKKVPEEGEPAMGSGLGWLWAEIGIVLLIKTVAAVGGLTSALLLITNSSPDHRVLGALNGLAQTLSAAGRAAGPFISGGLFTVATKIRPKGEALAFGVFGGISFIGFLLSFGIRSSNLEAEGWDSDNDSVSDKSDDEN
;
A
#
# COMPACT_ATOMS: atom_id res chain seq x y z
N MET A 1 25.82 11.15 9.22
CA MET A 1 26.75 10.89 10.34
C MET A 1 28.14 10.50 9.83
N LYS A 2 29.00 11.47 9.52
CA LYS A 2 30.38 11.21 9.04
C LYS A 2 31.33 10.75 10.17
N ASN A 3 31.03 11.09 11.42
CA ASN A 3 31.87 10.77 12.58
C ASN A 3 31.28 9.63 13.41
N ASN A 4 32.13 8.78 13.96
CA ASN A 4 31.73 7.65 14.79
C ASN A 4 31.15 8.16 16.13
N PRO A 5 29.90 7.82 16.50
CA PRO A 5 29.25 8.30 17.72
C PRO A 5 29.96 7.85 19.01
N PHE A 6 30.77 6.79 18.95
CA PHE A 6 31.56 6.31 20.08
C PHE A 6 33.02 6.81 20.06
N LYS A 7 33.50 7.33 18.92
CA LYS A 7 34.87 7.86 18.73
C LYS A 7 34.86 9.00 17.70
N PRO A 8 34.61 10.26 18.09
CA PRO A 8 34.42 11.36 17.15
C PRO A 8 35.63 11.67 16.25
N ALA A 9 36.83 11.18 16.60
CA ALA A 9 38.06 11.37 15.84
C ALA A 9 38.28 10.38 14.69
N GLN A 10 37.40 9.37 14.51
CA GLN A 10 37.53 8.39 13.42
C GLN A 10 36.32 8.48 12.47
N PRO A 11 36.55 8.43 11.14
CA PRO A 11 35.46 8.31 10.17
C PRO A 11 34.70 7.03 10.46
N ASN A 12 33.36 7.11 10.48
CA ASN A 12 32.52 5.98 10.84
C ASN A 12 32.58 4.92 9.71
N PRO A 13 33.07 3.68 9.98
CA PRO A 13 33.09 2.64 8.96
C PRO A 13 31.68 2.16 8.58
N TYR A 14 30.66 2.37 9.44
CA TYR A 14 29.28 1.95 9.20
C TYR A 14 28.27 3.05 9.57
N PRO A 15 28.18 4.14 8.78
CA PRO A 15 27.32 5.28 9.07
C PRO A 15 25.81 4.94 9.06
N TYR A 16 25.42 3.85 8.39
CA TYR A 16 24.02 3.42 8.26
C TYR A 16 23.63 2.26 9.19
N LEU A 17 24.57 1.66 9.94
CA LEU A 17 24.30 0.50 10.79
C LEU A 17 23.38 0.85 11.96
N LEU A 18 23.68 1.94 12.69
CA LEU A 18 22.92 2.34 13.87
C LEU A 18 21.45 2.69 13.57
N PRO A 19 21.15 3.54 12.56
CA PRO A 19 19.75 3.82 12.18
C PRO A 19 18.98 2.56 11.76
N ASN A 20 19.63 1.67 10.98
CA ASN A 20 19.00 0.43 10.54
C ASN A 20 18.77 -0.55 11.70
N LEU A 21 19.71 -0.66 12.65
CA LEU A 21 19.56 -1.50 13.83
C LEU A 21 18.43 -1.01 14.74
N LEU A 22 18.30 0.30 14.91
CA LEU A 22 17.19 0.90 15.64
C LEU A 22 15.84 0.58 14.95
N SER A 23 15.77 0.72 13.63
CA SER A 23 14.56 0.35 12.87
C SER A 23 14.23 -1.14 13.02
N ALA A 24 15.24 -2.03 12.94
CA ALA A 24 15.06 -3.46 13.13
C ALA A 24 14.56 -3.80 14.55
N ALA A 25 15.13 -3.16 15.58
CA ALA A 25 14.71 -3.36 16.96
C ALA A 25 13.25 -2.93 17.17
N VAL A 26 12.84 -1.79 16.63
CA VAL A 26 11.44 -1.32 16.69
C VAL A 26 10.51 -2.32 16.01
N LEU A 27 10.87 -2.84 14.82
CA LEU A 27 10.06 -3.84 14.11
C LEU A 27 9.96 -5.18 14.87
N VAL A 28 11.03 -5.62 15.52
CA VAL A 28 11.00 -6.83 16.35
C VAL A 28 10.08 -6.64 17.55
N VAL A 29 10.15 -5.49 18.22
CA VAL A 29 9.26 -5.17 19.33
C VAL A 29 7.80 -5.12 18.86
N ASP A 30 7.53 -4.45 17.74
CA ASP A 30 6.18 -4.38 17.14
C ASP A 30 5.62 -5.76 16.79
N PHE A 31 6.45 -6.63 16.20
CA PHE A 31 6.08 -8.01 15.91
C PHE A 31 5.74 -8.80 17.19
N VAL A 32 6.57 -8.71 18.23
CA VAL A 32 6.35 -9.42 19.50
C VAL A 32 5.08 -8.90 20.19
N VAL A 33 4.89 -7.59 20.25
CA VAL A 33 3.70 -6.97 20.84
C VAL A 33 2.46 -7.40 20.07
N THR A 34 2.46 -7.31 18.74
CA THR A 34 1.32 -7.73 17.91
C THR A 34 1.05 -9.22 18.07
N ALA A 35 2.07 -10.08 18.08
CA ALA A 35 1.89 -11.52 18.24
C ALA A 35 1.31 -11.94 19.61
N ILE A 36 1.56 -11.16 20.67
CA ILE A 36 1.06 -11.44 22.01
C ILE A 36 -0.31 -10.80 22.27
N PHE A 37 -0.52 -9.57 21.79
CA PHE A 37 -1.68 -8.74 22.16
C PHE A 37 -2.80 -8.68 21.11
N MET A 38 -2.53 -8.97 19.82
CA MET A 38 -3.64 -9.05 18.86
C MET A 38 -4.38 -10.38 19.03
N GLU A 39 -5.60 -10.29 19.55
CA GLU A 39 -6.54 -11.41 19.51
C GLU A 39 -6.89 -11.77 18.06
N GLU A 40 -7.01 -13.07 17.81
CA GLU A 40 -7.31 -13.61 16.49
C GLU A 40 -8.70 -13.13 16.04
N SER A 41 -8.74 -12.24 15.05
CA SER A 41 -9.95 -11.49 14.69
C SER A 41 -11.00 -12.27 13.89
N LEU A 42 -10.74 -13.55 13.58
CA LEU A 42 -11.63 -14.37 12.76
C LEU A 42 -12.41 -15.35 13.65
N GLU A 43 -13.71 -15.13 13.83
CA GLU A 43 -14.60 -16.02 14.61
C GLU A 43 -14.60 -17.48 14.09
N GLU A 44 -14.36 -17.68 12.79
CA GLU A 44 -14.35 -19.00 12.13
C GLU A 44 -13.12 -19.85 12.47
N VAL A 45 -12.12 -19.29 13.19
CA VAL A 45 -10.92 -20.01 13.65
C VAL A 45 -11.19 -20.89 14.88
N GLN A 46 -12.26 -20.66 15.63
CA GLN A 46 -12.58 -21.51 16.79
C GLN A 46 -12.74 -23.01 16.43
N ASN A 47 -12.97 -23.34 15.16
CA ASN A 47 -13.08 -24.71 14.64
C ASN A 47 -11.79 -25.27 13.98
N LEU A 48 -10.70 -24.50 13.93
CA LEU A 48 -9.47 -24.86 13.21
C LEU A 48 -8.33 -25.19 14.19
N PRO A 49 -7.42 -26.12 13.83
CA PRO A 49 -6.33 -26.56 14.70
C PRO A 49 -5.41 -25.42 15.17
N PRO A 50 -4.70 -25.58 16.29
CA PRO A 50 -3.91 -24.52 16.92
C PRO A 50 -2.88 -23.91 15.97
N LEU A 51 -2.65 -22.59 16.11
CA LEU A 51 -1.75 -21.77 15.27
C LEU A 51 -0.40 -22.44 14.98
N GLY A 52 0.21 -23.09 15.97
CA GLY A 52 1.48 -23.80 15.80
C GLY A 52 1.46 -24.90 14.74
N LYS A 53 0.37 -25.68 14.64
CA LYS A 53 0.21 -26.72 13.61
C LYS A 53 -0.03 -26.12 12.22
N ARG A 54 -0.65 -24.94 12.13
CA ARG A 54 -0.84 -24.22 10.86
C ARG A 54 0.48 -23.63 10.33
N VAL A 55 1.27 -23.02 11.21
CA VAL A 55 2.58 -22.48 10.84
C VAL A 55 3.53 -23.59 10.42
N SER A 56 3.54 -24.71 11.15
CA SER A 56 4.35 -25.89 10.79
C SER A 56 3.94 -26.49 9.44
N SER A 57 2.63 -26.65 9.18
CA SER A 57 2.15 -27.18 7.89
C SER A 57 2.37 -26.20 6.72
N LEU A 58 2.25 -24.89 6.94
CA LEU A 58 2.61 -23.86 5.96
C LEU A 58 4.11 -23.86 5.65
N PHE A 59 4.95 -23.99 6.68
CA PHE A 59 6.40 -24.06 6.52
C PHE A 59 6.80 -25.33 5.76
N SER A 60 6.23 -26.49 6.11
CA SER A 60 6.42 -27.75 5.37
C SER A 60 5.98 -27.64 3.92
N TRP A 61 4.83 -27.01 3.65
CA TRP A 61 4.35 -26.76 2.29
C TRP A 61 5.27 -25.83 1.50
N LEU A 62 5.69 -24.70 2.09
CA LEU A 62 6.57 -23.73 1.45
C LEU A 62 7.95 -24.34 1.16
N TRP A 63 8.44 -25.18 2.08
CA TRP A 63 9.66 -25.95 1.94
C TRP A 63 9.57 -27.00 0.82
N GLN A 64 8.42 -27.68 0.69
CA GLN A 64 8.17 -28.61 -0.42
C GLN A 64 8.01 -27.90 -1.77
N PHE A 65 7.39 -26.71 -1.78
CA PHE A 65 7.20 -25.88 -2.98
C PHE A 65 8.53 -25.34 -3.51
N THR A 66 9.43 -24.90 -2.64
CA THR A 66 10.77 -24.39 -3.03
C THR A 66 11.75 -25.51 -3.38
N SER A 67 11.59 -26.72 -2.83
CA SER A 67 12.54 -27.83 -2.97
C SER A 67 12.20 -28.84 -4.08
N SER A 68 10.96 -28.87 -4.60
CA SER A 68 10.52 -29.94 -5.53
C SER A 68 10.35 -29.49 -6.99
N HIS A 69 11.09 -30.15 -7.90
CA HIS A 69 10.88 -30.09 -9.36
C HIS A 69 9.65 -30.90 -9.86
N ARG A 70 8.89 -31.56 -8.98
CA ARG A 70 7.63 -32.25 -9.30
C ARG A 70 6.65 -32.19 -8.14
N PRO A 71 5.65 -31.30 -8.17
CA PRO A 71 4.69 -31.22 -7.09
C PRO A 71 3.74 -32.43 -7.06
N THR A 72 3.71 -33.13 -5.92
CA THR A 72 2.85 -34.30 -5.65
C THR A 72 1.35 -33.98 -5.70
N TYR A 73 0.96 -32.70 -5.60
CA TYR A 73 -0.45 -32.26 -5.61
C TYR A 73 -1.18 -32.46 -6.95
N LEU A 74 -0.47 -32.70 -8.06
CA LEU A 74 -1.09 -32.95 -9.38
C LEU A 74 -1.50 -34.42 -9.60
N ARG A 75 -1.19 -35.35 -8.68
CA ARG A 75 -1.37 -36.80 -8.90
C ARG A 75 -2.75 -37.35 -8.51
N ARG A 76 -3.70 -36.52 -8.04
CA ARG A 76 -5.03 -37.00 -7.59
C ARG A 76 -6.17 -36.74 -8.58
N GLY A 77 -5.89 -36.82 -9.88
CA GLY A 77 -6.89 -36.76 -10.96
C GLY A 77 -7.46 -38.10 -11.44
N SER A 78 -6.98 -39.25 -10.96
CA SER A 78 -7.37 -40.55 -11.55
C SER A 78 -7.50 -41.68 -10.54
N LYS A 79 -8.47 -41.61 -9.61
CA LYS A 79 -9.06 -42.79 -8.96
C LYS A 79 -10.54 -42.53 -8.64
N LYS A 80 -11.37 -42.52 -9.69
CA LYS A 80 -12.82 -42.76 -9.56
C LYS A 80 -13.21 -43.80 -10.60
N ALA A 81 -13.00 -45.08 -10.27
CA ALA A 81 -13.68 -46.22 -10.89
C ALA A 81 -13.38 -47.49 -10.06
N GLY A 82 -14.41 -48.08 -9.46
CA GLY A 82 -14.48 -49.54 -9.33
C GLY A 82 -14.75 -50.17 -7.94
N VAL A 83 -16.02 -50.57 -7.75
CA VAL A 83 -16.46 -51.92 -7.29
C VAL A 83 -16.38 -52.34 -5.79
N SER A 84 -17.58 -52.43 -5.17
CA SER A 84 -18.24 -53.54 -4.42
C SER A 84 -17.62 -54.27 -3.20
N ARG A 85 -18.40 -54.26 -2.09
CA ARG A 85 -18.76 -55.31 -1.08
C ARG A 85 -17.73 -56.43 -0.72
N ARG A 86 -17.39 -56.57 0.57
CA ARG A 86 -17.86 -57.61 1.54
C ARG A 86 -17.06 -57.58 2.86
N ALA A 87 -17.65 -58.16 3.91
CA ALA A 87 -17.25 -58.18 5.32
C ALA A 87 -16.13 -59.17 5.68
N GLY A 88 -15.44 -58.92 6.82
CA GLY A 88 -14.88 -59.97 7.70
C GLY A 88 -13.40 -59.80 8.14
N SER A 89 -13.22 -59.60 9.45
CA SER A 89 -12.10 -60.04 10.33
C SER A 89 -10.66 -59.49 10.18
N GLU A 90 -10.28 -58.75 11.23
CA GLU A 90 -9.08 -58.81 12.09
C GLU A 90 -7.64 -58.80 11.53
N ASN A 91 -6.89 -57.82 12.08
CA ASN A 91 -5.46 -57.73 12.41
C ASN A 91 -4.42 -57.77 11.28
N GLU A 92 -3.71 -56.65 11.11
CA GLU A 92 -2.26 -56.57 11.35
C GLU A 92 -1.82 -55.09 11.41
N GLU A 93 -1.23 -54.72 12.55
CA GLU A 93 -0.48 -53.48 12.75
C GLU A 93 0.69 -53.44 11.78
N SER A 94 0.75 -52.39 10.97
CA SER A 94 2.00 -51.91 10.38
C SER A 94 1.96 -50.39 10.38
N ASP A 95 2.74 -49.83 11.30
CA ASP A 95 3.11 -48.43 11.39
C ASP A 95 3.78 -48.00 10.07
N ASP A 96 3.01 -47.38 9.20
CA ASP A 96 3.54 -46.49 8.18
C ASP A 96 2.80 -45.16 8.31
N GLU A 97 3.32 -44.29 9.19
CA GLU A 97 3.04 -42.85 9.19
C GLU A 97 3.56 -42.23 7.88
N SER A 98 2.95 -42.62 6.77
CA SER A 98 2.99 -41.83 5.54
C SER A 98 2.22 -40.57 5.86
N ALA A 99 2.95 -39.50 6.19
CA ALA A 99 2.45 -38.14 6.33
C ALA A 99 1.60 -37.82 5.10
N ASP A 100 0.29 -38.03 5.26
CA ASP A 100 -0.70 -37.92 4.21
C ASP A 100 -0.60 -36.49 3.71
N GLY A 101 -0.16 -36.34 2.46
CA GLY A 101 0.02 -35.07 1.77
C GLY A 101 -1.34 -34.44 1.44
N ALA A 102 -2.20 -34.33 2.45
CA ALA A 102 -3.40 -33.54 2.38
C ALA A 102 -2.97 -32.08 2.24
N MET A 103 -3.51 -31.40 1.23
CA MET A 103 -3.66 -29.95 1.34
C MET A 103 -4.17 -29.68 2.75
N PRO A 104 -3.50 -28.82 3.52
CA PRO A 104 -3.94 -28.61 4.88
C PRO A 104 -5.40 -28.13 4.79
N HIS A 105 -6.26 -28.73 5.62
CA HIS A 105 -7.72 -28.64 5.53
C HIS A 105 -8.25 -27.19 5.42
N PHE A 106 -7.45 -26.20 5.84
CA PHE A 106 -7.71 -24.77 5.64
C PHE A 106 -7.73 -24.31 4.17
N MET A 107 -6.95 -24.93 3.27
CA MET A 107 -6.99 -24.62 1.83
C MET A 107 -8.04 -25.45 1.07
N ALA A 108 -8.38 -26.64 1.56
CA ALA A 108 -9.33 -27.53 0.90
C ALA A 108 -10.80 -27.07 1.05
N ASN A 109 -11.15 -26.47 2.21
CA ASN A 109 -12.51 -25.97 2.47
C ASN A 109 -12.80 -24.56 1.92
N GLY A 110 -11.80 -23.91 1.31
CA GLY A 110 -11.96 -22.61 0.63
C GLY A 110 -12.03 -22.72 -0.89
N ALA A 111 -12.00 -23.95 -1.44
CA ALA A 111 -11.92 -24.22 -2.87
C ALA A 111 -13.27 -24.63 -3.50
N GLU A 112 -14.41 -24.34 -2.86
CA GLU A 112 -15.63 -24.12 -3.64
C GLU A 112 -15.38 -22.84 -4.45
N GLU A 113 -15.53 -22.94 -5.77
CA GLU A 113 -15.20 -21.90 -6.73
C GLU A 113 -15.62 -20.52 -6.21
N LEU A 114 -14.65 -19.72 -5.73
CA LEU A 114 -14.80 -18.29 -5.54
C LEU A 114 -15.52 -17.80 -6.79
N LYS A 115 -16.77 -17.36 -6.65
CA LYS A 115 -17.56 -16.92 -7.80
C LYS A 115 -16.76 -15.80 -8.45
N ARG A 116 -16.06 -16.12 -9.53
CA ARG A 116 -15.21 -15.16 -10.26
C ARG A 116 -15.98 -13.89 -10.61
N LYS A 117 -17.30 -14.01 -10.74
CA LYS A 117 -18.26 -12.93 -10.97
C LYS A 117 -18.33 -11.91 -9.83
N ASP A 118 -18.14 -12.33 -8.57
CA ASP A 118 -18.20 -11.45 -7.40
C ASP A 118 -16.91 -10.62 -7.26
N ILE A 119 -15.76 -11.19 -7.66
CA ILE A 119 -14.47 -10.49 -7.72
C ILE A 119 -14.36 -9.61 -8.98
N LEU A 120 -14.86 -10.08 -10.12
CA LEU A 120 -14.82 -9.37 -11.41
C LEU A 120 -16.02 -8.43 -11.60
N ASN A 121 -16.64 -7.98 -10.51
CA ASN A 121 -17.64 -6.92 -10.62
C ASN A 121 -16.97 -5.63 -11.14
N ARG A 122 -17.71 -4.86 -11.95
CA ARG A 122 -17.23 -3.62 -12.55
C ARG A 122 -16.69 -2.65 -11.50
N ASP A 123 -17.39 -2.53 -10.36
CA ASP A 123 -17.01 -1.63 -9.27
C ASP A 123 -15.74 -2.09 -8.56
N THR A 124 -15.59 -3.40 -8.32
CA THR A 124 -14.38 -3.99 -7.73
C THR A 124 -13.17 -3.82 -8.66
N ILE A 125 -13.32 -4.08 -9.96
CA ILE A 125 -12.26 -3.87 -10.94
C ILE A 125 -11.86 -2.40 -10.98
N LEU A 126 -12.84 -1.49 -10.99
CA LEU A 126 -12.58 -0.06 -11.03
C LEU A 126 -11.86 0.40 -9.76
N LEU A 127 -12.29 -0.07 -8.58
CA LEU A 127 -11.64 0.17 -7.30
C LEU A 127 -10.20 -0.35 -7.26
N LEU A 128 -9.96 -1.57 -7.74
CA LEU A 128 -8.62 -2.15 -7.82
C LEU A 128 -7.73 -1.38 -8.81
N LEU A 129 -8.28 -0.93 -9.93
CA LEU A 129 -7.57 -0.11 -10.92
C LEU A 129 -7.19 1.26 -10.35
N THR A 130 -8.13 1.97 -9.70
CA THR A 130 -7.83 3.25 -9.05
C THR A 130 -6.86 3.06 -7.90
N TYR A 131 -6.93 1.93 -7.18
CA TYR A 131 -5.98 1.59 -6.12
C TYR A 131 -4.58 1.37 -6.68
N LEU A 132 -4.44 0.66 -7.80
CA LEU A 132 -3.15 0.52 -8.49
C LEU A 132 -2.58 1.89 -8.88
N ILE A 133 -3.40 2.77 -9.47
CA ILE A 133 -3.00 4.14 -9.82
C ILE A 133 -2.55 4.90 -8.57
N PHE A 134 -3.32 4.85 -7.50
CA PHE A 134 -3.00 5.48 -6.23
C PHE A 134 -1.65 5.01 -5.68
N GLN A 135 -1.41 3.69 -5.68
CA GLN A 135 -0.16 3.12 -5.21
C GLN A 135 1.01 3.52 -6.10
N LEU A 136 0.84 3.45 -7.42
CA LEU A 136 1.85 3.88 -8.37
C LEU A 136 2.23 5.35 -8.14
N SER A 137 1.25 6.24 -7.97
CA SER A 137 1.46 7.66 -7.63
C SER A 137 2.18 7.82 -6.29
N ASN A 138 1.72 7.18 -5.22
CA ASN A 138 2.36 7.29 -3.91
C ASN A 138 3.85 6.87 -3.95
N ILE A 139 4.14 5.73 -4.57
CA ILE A 139 5.48 5.16 -4.62
C ILE A 139 6.37 5.99 -5.53
N SER A 140 5.86 6.39 -6.69
CA SER A 140 6.60 7.24 -7.62
C SER A 140 6.94 8.57 -6.98
N PHE A 141 6.05 9.17 -6.19
CA PHE A 141 6.36 10.39 -5.43
C PHE A 141 7.48 10.13 -4.41
N ASN A 142 7.43 9.03 -3.65
CA ASN A 142 8.47 8.68 -2.67
C ASN A 142 9.85 8.49 -3.31
N SER A 143 9.91 8.00 -4.55
CA SER A 143 11.16 7.87 -5.29
C SER A 143 11.58 9.17 -5.98
N LEU A 144 10.63 9.93 -6.53
CA LEU A 144 10.91 11.12 -7.32
C LEU A 144 11.32 12.31 -6.44
N TYR A 145 10.75 12.44 -5.25
CA TYR A 145 11.04 13.55 -4.34
C TYR A 145 12.53 13.62 -3.95
N PRO A 146 13.18 12.56 -3.42
CA PRO A 146 14.61 12.63 -3.08
C PRO A 146 15.50 12.90 -4.29
N ILE A 147 15.18 12.28 -5.44
CA ILE A 147 15.93 12.46 -6.68
C ILE A 147 15.85 13.93 -7.15
N PHE A 148 14.66 14.50 -7.13
CA PHE A 148 14.43 15.91 -7.47
C PHE A 148 15.12 16.85 -6.49
N ALA A 149 14.99 16.58 -5.19
CA ALA A 149 15.59 17.40 -4.14
C ALA A 149 17.11 17.45 -4.26
N GLN A 150 17.75 16.31 -4.58
CA GLN A 150 19.19 16.19 -4.69
C GLN A 150 19.77 16.65 -6.04
N ALA A 151 19.01 16.60 -7.13
CA ALA A 151 19.54 16.90 -8.46
C ALA A 151 19.98 18.37 -8.63
N ASP A 152 20.91 18.60 -9.57
CA ASP A 152 21.45 19.92 -9.84
C ASP A 152 20.40 20.89 -10.44
N PRO A 153 20.49 22.20 -10.17
CA PRO A 153 19.66 23.20 -10.85
C PRO A 153 19.95 23.20 -12.36
N PRO A 154 18.96 23.42 -13.25
CA PRO A 154 17.62 23.98 -13.01
C PRO A 154 16.49 22.94 -12.89
N THR A 155 16.79 21.64 -12.80
CA THR A 155 15.75 20.57 -12.73
C THR A 155 15.61 20.00 -11.32
N GLY A 156 16.60 20.22 -10.44
CA GLY A 156 16.52 19.86 -9.02
C GLY A 156 16.91 21.03 -8.12
N ARG A 157 17.03 20.75 -6.82
CA ARG A 157 17.16 21.76 -5.75
C ARG A 157 18.47 21.74 -4.98
N ASP A 158 19.41 20.89 -5.36
CA ASP A 158 20.75 20.80 -4.75
C ASP A 158 20.67 20.76 -3.20
N LEU A 159 19.71 19.99 -2.69
CA LEU A 159 19.53 19.78 -1.25
C LEU A 159 20.44 18.69 -0.77
N ASP A 160 21.06 18.94 0.39
CA ASP A 160 21.92 17.95 1.02
C ASP A 160 21.09 16.73 1.47
N PRO A 161 21.65 15.51 1.46
CA PRO A 161 20.95 14.32 1.94
C PRO A 161 20.42 14.44 3.38
N GLU A 162 21.10 15.23 4.22
CA GLU A 162 20.66 15.52 5.59
C GLU A 162 19.39 16.38 5.61
N GLU A 163 19.28 17.36 4.70
CA GLU A 163 18.11 18.22 4.52
C GLU A 163 16.90 17.40 4.03
N ILE A 164 17.13 16.52 3.05
CA ILE A 164 16.10 15.59 2.54
C ILE A 164 15.63 14.68 3.66
N GLY A 165 16.55 14.11 4.44
CA GLY A 165 16.23 13.27 5.59
C GLY A 165 15.37 13.98 6.63
N LEU A 166 15.68 15.24 6.94
CA LEU A 166 14.91 16.06 7.88
C LEU A 166 13.48 16.31 7.37
N SER A 167 13.32 16.62 6.08
CA SER A 167 12.01 16.83 5.47
C SER A 167 11.13 15.57 5.51
N LEU A 168 11.72 14.39 5.26
CA LEU A 168 11.03 13.10 5.36
C LEU A 168 10.68 12.76 6.81
N ALA A 169 11.57 13.05 7.76
CA ALA A 169 11.31 12.84 9.18
C ALA A 169 10.14 13.70 9.67
N PHE A 170 10.11 14.98 9.27
CA PHE A 170 8.97 15.86 9.54
C PHE A 170 7.66 15.31 8.96
N ALA A 171 7.68 14.89 7.69
CA ALA A 171 6.52 14.24 7.06
C ALA A 171 6.07 12.98 7.83
N GLY A 172 7.01 12.18 8.33
CA GLY A 172 6.73 11.02 9.19
C GLY A 172 6.04 11.38 10.51
N VAL A 173 6.50 12.44 11.20
CA VAL A 173 5.83 12.92 12.42
C VAL A 173 4.40 13.38 12.11
N VAL A 174 4.22 14.15 11.04
CA VAL A 174 2.89 14.60 10.58
C VAL A 174 1.99 13.42 10.23
N THR A 175 2.54 12.37 9.60
CA THR A 175 1.82 11.12 9.29
C THR A 175 1.22 10.53 10.55
N ILE A 176 2.02 10.35 11.61
CA ILE A 176 1.59 9.75 12.87
C ILE A 176 0.49 10.59 13.53
N LEU A 177 0.71 11.91 13.62
CA LEU A 177 -0.27 12.82 14.22
C LEU A 177 -1.60 12.82 13.46
N PHE A 178 -1.53 12.82 12.12
CA PHE A 178 -2.72 12.75 11.28
C PHE A 178 -3.45 11.41 11.46
N GLN A 179 -2.73 10.29 11.46
CA GLN A 179 -3.34 8.97 11.56
C GLN A 179 -4.01 8.71 12.92
N VAL A 180 -3.37 9.13 14.02
CA VAL A 180 -3.91 8.95 15.37
C VAL A 180 -5.02 9.96 15.69
N GLY A 181 -4.85 11.23 15.31
CA GLY A 181 -5.71 12.32 15.77
C GLY A 181 -6.81 12.75 14.79
N VAL A 182 -6.56 12.65 13.49
CA VAL A 182 -7.38 13.30 12.46
C VAL A 182 -8.11 12.30 11.57
N PHE A 183 -7.46 11.19 11.21
CA PHE A 183 -7.99 10.24 10.22
C PHE A 183 -9.35 9.65 10.64
N GLY A 184 -9.51 9.23 11.90
CA GLY A 184 -10.79 8.71 12.40
C GLY A 184 -11.92 9.72 12.23
N LYS A 185 -11.71 10.98 12.68
CA LYS A 185 -12.70 12.06 12.52
C LYS A 185 -12.99 12.40 11.06
N LEU A 186 -11.97 12.37 10.21
CA LEU A 186 -12.12 12.62 8.78
C LEU A 186 -12.98 11.55 8.12
N ARG A 187 -12.71 10.28 8.46
CA ARG A 187 -13.47 9.12 8.00
C ARG A 187 -14.93 9.21 8.43
N ASP A 188 -15.18 9.49 9.70
CA ASP A 188 -16.55 9.54 10.25
C ASP A 188 -17.38 10.68 9.63
N LYS A 189 -16.74 11.81 9.32
CA LYS A 189 -17.44 12.97 8.74
C LYS A 189 -17.63 12.91 7.22
N MET A 190 -16.59 12.51 6.48
CA MET A 190 -16.62 12.57 5.02
C MET A 190 -17.08 11.27 4.38
N GLY A 191 -17.06 10.16 5.12
CA GLY A 191 -17.27 8.85 4.54
C GLY A 191 -16.05 8.37 3.76
N ASN A 192 -16.03 7.07 3.54
CA ASN A 192 -14.85 6.37 3.08
C ASN A 192 -14.55 6.62 1.59
N ARG A 193 -15.59 6.79 0.77
CA ARG A 193 -15.39 7.12 -0.65
C ARG A 193 -14.81 8.50 -0.86
N TRP A 194 -15.40 9.50 -0.21
CA TRP A 194 -14.95 10.88 -0.37
C TRP A 194 -13.55 11.08 0.20
N ALA A 195 -13.20 10.41 1.30
CA ALA A 195 -11.83 10.38 1.79
C ALA A 195 -10.86 9.78 0.76
N TYR A 196 -11.25 8.70 0.07
CA TYR A 196 -10.45 8.11 -0.99
C TYR A 196 -10.29 9.04 -2.21
N ARG A 197 -11.39 9.65 -2.68
CA ARG A 197 -11.39 10.63 -3.77
C ARG A 197 -10.54 11.85 -3.42
N ALA A 198 -10.69 12.38 -2.21
CA ALA A 198 -9.90 13.49 -1.70
C ALA A 198 -8.40 13.12 -1.65
N GLY A 199 -8.05 11.89 -1.27
CA GLY A 199 -6.67 11.40 -1.33
C GLY A 199 -6.08 11.45 -2.74
N LEU A 200 -6.80 10.95 -3.75
CA LEU A 200 -6.38 11.04 -5.16
C LEU A 200 -6.26 12.50 -5.64
N GLY A 201 -7.23 13.36 -5.27
CA GLY A 201 -7.19 14.79 -5.61
C GLY A 201 -6.01 15.53 -4.97
N LEU A 202 -5.72 15.26 -3.70
CA LEU A 202 -4.56 15.83 -3.01
C LEU A 202 -3.24 15.35 -3.63
N PHE A 203 -3.16 14.12 -4.16
CA PHE A 203 -2.01 13.69 -4.94
C PHE A 203 -1.82 14.52 -6.21
N VAL A 204 -2.90 14.81 -6.95
CA VAL A 204 -2.84 15.70 -8.11
C VAL A 204 -2.28 17.06 -7.71
N ILE A 205 -2.79 17.64 -6.61
CA ILE A 205 -2.31 18.93 -6.09
C ILE A 205 -0.83 18.85 -5.73
N ALA A 206 -0.40 17.81 -5.01
CA ALA A 206 1.01 17.63 -4.64
C ALA A 206 1.93 17.53 -5.88
N TYR A 207 1.51 16.79 -6.90
CA TYR A 207 2.26 16.67 -8.16
C TYR A 207 2.29 17.99 -8.95
N VAL A 208 1.18 18.71 -9.01
CA VAL A 208 1.11 20.00 -9.71
C VAL A 208 1.95 21.06 -8.99
N LEU A 209 1.99 21.06 -7.66
CA LEU A 209 2.76 22.04 -6.88
C LEU A 209 4.27 21.78 -6.91
N MET A 210 4.72 20.54 -7.11
CA MET A 210 6.13 20.20 -6.99
C MET A 210 7.07 20.98 -7.95
N PRO A 211 6.74 21.18 -9.25
CA PRO A 211 7.52 22.04 -10.15
C PRO A 211 7.52 23.53 -9.81
N PHE A 212 6.65 23.99 -8.91
CA PHE A 212 6.56 25.39 -8.51
C PHE A 212 7.34 25.72 -7.24
N VAL A 213 7.89 24.70 -6.55
CA VAL A 213 8.79 24.94 -5.42
C VAL A 213 9.91 25.90 -5.90
N GLY A 214 10.47 26.74 -5.05
CA GLY A 214 11.52 27.71 -5.36
C GLY A 214 12.94 27.16 -5.25
N TYR A 215 13.92 27.92 -5.75
CA TYR A 215 15.34 27.57 -5.68
C TYR A 215 15.98 28.06 -4.38
N LYS A 216 17.08 27.40 -3.98
CA LYS A 216 18.00 27.85 -2.95
C LYS A 216 18.71 29.12 -3.42
N LYS A 217 18.08 30.29 -3.22
CA LYS A 217 18.75 31.59 -3.46
C LYS A 217 19.72 31.84 -2.30
N VAL A 218 21.01 31.80 -2.59
CA VAL A 218 22.05 32.32 -1.69
C VAL A 218 21.90 33.84 -1.68
N PRO A 219 21.77 34.50 -0.52
CA PRO A 219 21.79 35.96 -0.45
C PRO A 219 23.14 36.45 -0.99
N GLU A 220 23.15 37.29 -2.02
CA GLU A 220 24.34 38.08 -2.34
C GLU A 220 24.63 39.05 -1.19
N GLU A 221 25.92 39.31 -0.93
CA GLU A 221 26.38 40.21 0.13
C GLU A 221 25.74 41.60 -0.01
N GLY A 222 24.73 41.90 0.81
CA GLY A 222 24.16 43.25 0.94
C GLY A 222 22.64 43.36 0.95
N GLU A 223 21.87 42.30 0.64
CA GLU A 223 20.41 42.37 0.75
C GLU A 223 19.91 42.02 2.17
N PRO A 224 18.94 42.77 2.72
CA PRO A 224 18.46 42.54 4.07
C PRO A 224 17.89 41.12 4.20
N ALA A 225 18.40 40.37 5.17
CA ALA A 225 18.07 38.98 5.50
C ALA A 225 16.64 38.81 6.08
N MET A 226 15.66 39.54 5.56
CA MET A 226 14.28 39.53 6.01
C MET A 226 13.42 38.81 4.96
N GLY A 227 13.58 37.48 4.88
CA GLY A 227 12.78 36.59 4.02
C GLY A 227 13.60 35.77 3.01
N SER A 228 14.66 35.10 3.47
CA SER A 228 15.58 34.32 2.62
C SER A 228 14.82 33.30 1.76
N GLY A 229 15.19 33.16 0.49
CA GLY A 229 14.61 32.17 -0.43
C GLY A 229 14.71 30.72 0.09
N LEU A 230 15.58 30.48 1.06
CA LEU A 230 15.70 29.22 1.78
C LEU A 230 14.46 28.93 2.64
N GLY A 231 13.98 29.90 3.44
CA GLY A 231 12.81 29.71 4.30
C GLY A 231 11.54 29.44 3.49
N TRP A 232 11.38 30.13 2.35
CA TRP A 232 10.30 29.89 1.40
C TRP A 232 10.36 28.51 0.74
N LEU A 233 11.54 28.07 0.31
CA LEU A 233 11.75 26.72 -0.22
C LEU A 233 11.33 25.66 0.80
N TRP A 234 11.76 25.80 2.06
CA TRP A 234 11.40 24.86 3.12
C TRP A 234 9.92 24.86 3.44
N ALA A 235 9.27 26.02 3.42
CA ALA A 235 7.83 26.14 3.60
C ALA A 235 7.07 25.45 2.45
N GLU A 236 7.47 25.67 1.20
CA GLU A 236 6.86 25.05 0.02
C GLU A 236 7.03 23.52 0.02
N ILE A 237 8.24 23.02 0.28
CA ILE A 237 8.51 21.59 0.43
C ILE A 237 7.66 21.01 1.58
N GLY A 238 7.63 21.70 2.73
CA GLY A 238 6.85 21.27 3.89
C GLY A 238 5.37 21.16 3.58
N ILE A 239 4.79 22.16 2.89
CA ILE A 239 3.39 22.16 2.47
C ILE A 239 3.11 21.02 1.48
N VAL A 240 3.93 20.84 0.46
CA VAL A 240 3.73 19.77 -0.54
C VAL A 240 3.85 18.39 0.11
N LEU A 241 4.83 18.18 0.98
CA LEU A 241 4.99 16.93 1.71
C LEU A 241 3.85 16.68 2.69
N LEU A 242 3.30 17.73 3.31
CA LEU A 242 2.13 17.61 4.18
C LEU A 242 0.89 17.19 3.37
N ILE A 243 0.62 17.87 2.26
CA ILE A 243 -0.48 17.53 1.34
C ILE A 243 -0.35 16.08 0.89
N LYS A 244 0.84 15.69 0.39
CA LYS A 244 1.13 14.33 -0.06
C LYS A 244 0.99 13.31 1.07
N THR A 245 1.42 13.65 2.28
CA THR A 245 1.35 12.74 3.44
C THR A 245 -0.10 12.47 3.82
N VAL A 246 -0.91 13.53 3.92
CA VAL A 246 -2.35 13.43 4.20
C VAL A 246 -3.05 12.64 3.10
N ALA A 247 -2.71 12.90 1.83
CA ALA A 247 -3.23 12.17 0.67
C ALA A 247 -2.93 10.68 0.75
N ALA A 248 -1.67 10.33 1.04
CA ALA A 248 -1.19 8.96 1.11
C ALA A 248 -1.86 8.18 2.24
N VAL A 249 -1.85 8.72 3.46
CA VAL A 249 -2.40 8.03 4.64
C VAL A 249 -3.92 7.92 4.55
N GLY A 250 -4.59 9.04 4.30
CA GLY A 250 -6.05 9.10 4.22
C GLY A 250 -6.58 8.26 3.05
N GLY A 251 -5.98 8.41 1.88
CA GLY A 251 -6.38 7.68 0.68
C GLY A 251 -6.09 6.18 0.77
N LEU A 252 -4.92 5.76 1.25
CA LEU A 252 -4.56 4.34 1.36
C LEU A 252 -5.51 3.61 2.32
N THR A 253 -5.71 4.19 3.50
CA THR A 253 -6.55 3.58 4.54
C THR A 253 -8.00 3.52 4.09
N SER A 254 -8.48 4.58 3.43
CA SER A 254 -9.83 4.62 2.88
C SER A 254 -10.03 3.59 1.76
N ALA A 255 -9.05 3.44 0.87
CA ALA A 255 -9.09 2.47 -0.22
C ALA A 255 -9.14 1.02 0.30
N LEU A 256 -8.30 0.68 1.28
CA LEU A 256 -8.30 -0.66 1.88
C LEU A 256 -9.64 -0.97 2.55
N LEU A 257 -10.24 0.02 3.23
CA LEU A 257 -11.56 -0.18 3.81
C LEU A 257 -12.65 -0.29 2.72
N LEU A 258 -12.57 0.49 1.63
CA LEU A 258 -13.49 0.31 0.48
C LEU A 258 -13.39 -1.09 -0.09
N ILE A 259 -12.17 -1.63 -0.24
CA ILE A 259 -11.93 -2.98 -0.75
C ILE A 259 -12.52 -4.02 0.21
N THR A 260 -12.35 -3.81 1.51
CA THR A 260 -12.91 -4.64 2.58
C THR A 260 -14.45 -4.62 2.53
N ASN A 261 -15.07 -3.44 2.46
CA ASN A 261 -16.51 -3.26 2.40
C ASN A 261 -17.13 -3.72 1.06
N SER A 262 -16.33 -3.80 -0.02
CA SER A 262 -16.77 -4.33 -1.32
C SER A 262 -16.97 -5.85 -1.32
N SER A 263 -16.55 -6.54 -0.26
CA SER A 263 -16.61 -8.00 -0.20
C SER A 263 -18.00 -8.45 0.25
N PRO A 264 -18.77 -9.16 -0.59
CA PRO A 264 -20.08 -9.70 -0.21
C PRO A 264 -20.01 -10.87 0.79
N ASP A 265 -18.82 -11.44 1.02
CA ASP A 265 -18.59 -12.59 1.90
C ASP A 265 -17.19 -12.50 2.55
N HIS A 266 -17.03 -12.99 3.79
CA HIS A 266 -15.74 -13.03 4.51
C HIS A 266 -14.69 -13.86 3.74
N ARG A 267 -15.12 -14.82 2.92
CA ARG A 267 -14.26 -15.69 2.10
C ARG A 267 -13.57 -14.94 0.94
N VAL A 268 -14.22 -13.91 0.40
CA VAL A 268 -13.69 -13.10 -0.73
C VAL A 268 -12.77 -11.98 -0.22
N LEU A 269 -12.88 -11.62 1.06
CA LEU A 269 -12.11 -10.56 1.72
C LEU A 269 -10.60 -10.80 1.63
N GLY A 270 -10.18 -12.03 1.92
CA GLY A 270 -8.78 -12.44 1.86
C GLY A 270 -8.22 -12.38 0.44
N ALA A 271 -9.01 -12.80 -0.56
CA ALA A 271 -8.62 -12.74 -1.97
C ALA A 271 -8.49 -11.29 -2.47
N LEU A 272 -9.43 -10.41 -2.12
CA LEU A 272 -9.40 -9.00 -2.49
C LEU A 272 -8.23 -8.26 -1.85
N ASN A 273 -7.96 -8.49 -0.57
CA ASN A 273 -6.78 -7.94 0.09
C ASN A 273 -5.47 -8.50 -0.51
N GLY A 274 -5.43 -9.79 -0.85
CA GLY A 274 -4.30 -10.39 -1.56
C GLY A 274 -4.06 -9.74 -2.93
N LEU A 275 -5.12 -9.51 -3.70
CA LEU A 275 -5.05 -8.79 -4.98
C LEU A 275 -4.59 -7.35 -4.80
N ALA A 276 -5.15 -6.62 -3.84
CA ALA A 276 -4.74 -5.27 -3.50
C ALA A 276 -3.24 -5.23 -3.16
N GLN A 277 -2.77 -6.14 -2.31
CA GLN A 277 -1.35 -6.18 -1.95
C GLN A 277 -0.45 -6.58 -3.11
N THR A 278 -0.92 -7.42 -4.02
CA THR A 278 -0.20 -7.75 -5.26
C THR A 278 -0.08 -6.53 -6.17
N LEU A 279 -1.16 -5.75 -6.34
CA LEU A 279 -1.14 -4.49 -7.10
C LEU A 279 -0.24 -3.44 -6.43
N SER A 280 -0.27 -3.36 -5.11
CA SER A 280 0.62 -2.53 -4.30
C SER A 280 2.09 -2.91 -4.51
N ALA A 281 2.42 -4.20 -4.49
CA ALA A 281 3.76 -4.69 -4.77
C ALA A 281 4.19 -4.41 -6.22
N ALA A 282 3.29 -4.58 -7.19
CA ALA A 282 3.55 -4.23 -8.59
C ALA A 282 3.87 -2.74 -8.74
N GLY A 283 3.10 -1.87 -8.07
CA GLY A 283 3.40 -0.44 -7.98
C GLY A 283 4.77 -0.15 -7.35
N ARG A 284 5.17 -0.93 -6.33
CA ARG A 284 6.49 -0.78 -5.66
C ARG A 284 7.64 -1.16 -6.55
N ALA A 285 7.45 -2.17 -7.39
CA ALA A 285 8.45 -2.61 -8.36
C ALA A 285 8.54 -1.63 -9.54
N ALA A 286 7.40 -1.20 -10.11
CA ALA A 286 7.37 -0.40 -11.32
C ALA A 286 7.60 1.10 -11.06
N GLY A 287 7.10 1.64 -9.96
CA GLY A 287 7.12 3.07 -9.63
C GLY A 287 8.50 3.70 -9.74
N PRO A 288 9.52 3.21 -9.00
CA PRO A 288 10.86 3.79 -9.03
C PRO A 288 11.53 3.71 -10.40
N PHE A 289 11.28 2.63 -11.15
CA PHE A 289 11.83 2.45 -12.51
C PHE A 289 11.24 3.47 -13.48
N ILE A 290 9.90 3.62 -13.49
CA ILE A 290 9.21 4.57 -14.35
C ILE A 290 9.55 6.00 -13.94
N SER A 291 9.52 6.31 -12.63
CA SER A 291 9.77 7.66 -12.14
C SER A 291 11.22 8.10 -12.33
N GLY A 292 12.19 7.23 -12.05
CA GLY A 292 13.60 7.51 -12.28
C GLY A 292 13.94 7.63 -13.77
N GLY A 293 13.39 6.75 -14.62
CA GLY A 293 13.55 6.83 -16.06
C GLY A 293 12.97 8.13 -16.63
N LEU A 294 11.76 8.51 -16.21
CA LEU A 294 11.12 9.73 -16.65
C LEU A 294 11.86 10.98 -16.15
N PHE A 295 12.37 10.98 -14.91
CA PHE A 295 13.20 12.07 -14.40
C PHE A 295 14.52 12.21 -15.17
N THR A 296 15.12 11.09 -15.57
CA THR A 296 16.34 11.09 -16.40
C THR A 296 16.08 11.67 -17.80
N VAL A 297 14.88 11.49 -18.35
CA VAL A 297 14.47 12.15 -19.60
C VAL A 297 14.21 13.63 -19.35
N ALA A 298 13.56 13.96 -18.23
CA ALA A 298 13.28 15.34 -17.83
C ALA A 298 14.54 16.20 -17.73
N THR A 299 15.65 15.69 -17.18
CA THR A 299 16.92 16.45 -17.09
C THR A 299 17.50 16.84 -18.46
N LYS A 300 17.11 16.18 -19.55
CA LYS A 300 17.54 16.51 -20.91
C LYS A 300 16.71 17.62 -21.56
N ILE A 301 15.54 17.96 -21.00
CA ILE A 301 14.61 18.95 -21.55
C ILE A 301 14.80 20.27 -20.81
N ARG A 302 15.18 21.33 -21.52
CA ARG A 302 15.27 22.71 -20.98
C ARG A 302 14.12 23.56 -21.53
N PRO A 303 13.54 24.50 -20.75
CA PRO A 303 14.00 25.01 -19.45
C PRO A 303 13.35 24.38 -18.20
N LYS A 304 12.22 23.66 -18.30
CA LYS A 304 11.49 23.09 -17.14
C LYS A 304 11.24 21.58 -17.27
N GLY A 305 12.31 20.80 -17.29
CA GLY A 305 12.24 19.34 -17.37
C GLY A 305 11.42 18.69 -16.26
N GLU A 306 11.53 19.20 -15.02
CA GLU A 306 10.83 18.68 -13.83
C GLU A 306 9.30 18.62 -14.02
N ALA A 307 8.73 19.60 -14.72
CA ALA A 307 7.30 19.66 -15.00
C ALA A 307 6.81 18.47 -15.86
N LEU A 308 7.68 17.85 -16.66
CA LEU A 308 7.35 16.63 -17.39
C LEU A 308 7.16 15.46 -16.43
N ALA A 309 8.13 15.22 -15.54
CA ALA A 309 8.11 14.08 -14.65
C ALA A 309 6.93 14.17 -13.67
N PHE A 310 6.78 15.31 -12.98
CA PHE A 310 5.67 15.54 -12.06
C PHE A 310 4.34 15.70 -12.80
N GLY A 311 4.32 16.26 -14.01
CA GLY A 311 3.10 16.40 -14.81
C GLY A 311 2.53 15.08 -15.31
N VAL A 312 3.37 14.12 -15.70
CA VAL A 312 2.91 12.78 -16.10
C VAL A 312 2.29 12.05 -14.92
N PHE A 313 2.96 12.02 -13.76
CA PHE A 313 2.37 11.37 -12.57
C PHE A 313 1.18 12.16 -11.99
N GLY A 314 1.17 13.48 -12.13
CA GLY A 314 0.01 14.32 -11.84
C GLY A 314 -1.18 13.97 -12.74
N GLY A 315 -0.94 13.78 -14.04
CA GLY A 315 -1.94 13.33 -15.01
C GLY A 315 -2.45 11.92 -14.73
N ILE A 316 -1.56 10.98 -14.40
CA ILE A 316 -1.94 9.61 -13.98
C ILE A 316 -2.80 9.67 -12.72
N SER A 317 -2.40 10.46 -11.73
CA SER A 317 -3.18 10.66 -10.49
C SER A 317 -4.54 11.30 -10.78
N PHE A 318 -4.60 12.23 -11.75
CA PHE A 318 -5.83 12.90 -12.14
C PHE A 318 -6.79 11.95 -12.88
N ILE A 319 -6.27 11.07 -13.74
CA ILE A 319 -7.06 9.99 -14.33
C ILE A 319 -7.60 9.08 -13.23
N GLY A 320 -6.78 8.69 -12.25
CA GLY A 320 -7.22 7.94 -11.08
C GLY A 320 -8.33 8.65 -10.31
N PHE A 321 -8.19 9.95 -10.08
CA PHE A 321 -9.19 10.80 -9.46
C PHE A 321 -10.51 10.80 -10.24
N LEU A 322 -10.48 11.00 -11.56
CA LEU A 322 -11.68 10.94 -12.39
C LEU A 322 -12.34 9.56 -12.38
N LEU A 323 -11.54 8.50 -12.51
CA LEU A 323 -12.02 7.12 -12.45
C LEU A 323 -12.70 6.84 -11.10
N SER A 324 -12.19 7.39 -9.99
CA SER A 324 -12.77 7.18 -8.66
C SER A 324 -14.21 7.74 -8.48
N PHE A 325 -14.67 8.63 -9.36
CA PHE A 325 -16.09 9.03 -9.43
C PHE A 325 -16.99 7.97 -10.07
N GLY A 326 -16.43 7.07 -10.86
CA GLY A 326 -17.14 5.91 -11.42
C GLY A 326 -17.50 4.85 -10.39
N ILE A 327 -16.93 4.90 -9.18
CA ILE A 327 -17.24 3.99 -8.07
C ILE A 327 -18.59 4.42 -7.47
N ARG A 328 -19.69 3.75 -7.87
CA ARG A 328 -21.07 4.15 -7.51
C ARG A 328 -21.70 3.37 -6.36
N SER A 329 -21.33 2.12 -6.10
CA SER A 329 -22.10 1.24 -5.19
C SER A 329 -22.29 1.79 -3.78
N SER A 330 -23.44 2.38 -3.41
CA SER A 330 -23.83 2.90 -2.09
C SER A 330 -23.56 1.95 -0.90
N ASN A 331 -23.33 0.66 -1.17
CA ASN A 331 -23.00 -0.38 -0.20
C ASN A 331 -21.52 -0.43 0.28
N LEU A 332 -20.68 0.56 -0.05
CA LEU A 332 -19.26 0.58 0.35
C LEU A 332 -18.96 1.46 1.57
N GLU A 333 -19.94 2.22 2.05
CA GLU A 333 -19.84 2.94 3.32
C GLU A 333 -20.24 2.05 4.49
N ALA A 334 -19.80 2.44 5.70
CA ALA A 334 -20.12 1.70 6.91
C ALA A 334 -21.64 1.70 7.16
N GLU A 335 -22.18 0.59 7.68
CA GLU A 335 -23.59 0.52 8.11
C GLU A 335 -23.90 1.70 9.06
N GLY A 336 -24.85 2.56 8.65
CA GLY A 336 -25.24 3.78 9.39
C GLY A 336 -24.76 5.11 8.81
N TRP A 337 -24.04 5.12 7.68
CA TRP A 337 -23.75 6.35 6.94
C TRP A 337 -24.86 6.65 5.92
N ASP A 338 -25.90 7.36 6.35
CA ASP A 338 -26.90 7.92 5.44
C ASP A 338 -26.37 9.25 4.89
N SER A 339 -26.00 9.28 3.60
CA SER A 339 -25.86 10.53 2.88
C SER A 339 -27.26 11.12 2.67
N ASP A 340 -27.65 12.09 3.48
CA ASP A 340 -28.89 12.89 3.30
C ASP A 340 -28.98 13.62 1.93
N ASN A 341 -28.06 13.38 0.99
CA ASN A 341 -27.91 14.07 -0.29
C ASN A 341 -28.04 13.20 -1.55
N ASP A 342 -28.35 11.91 -1.46
CA ASP A 342 -28.65 11.08 -2.65
C ASP A 342 -30.17 10.93 -2.90
N SER A 343 -30.94 11.98 -2.63
CA SER A 343 -32.31 12.09 -3.13
C SER A 343 -32.39 13.16 -4.22
N VAL A 344 -33.19 12.86 -5.25
CA VAL A 344 -33.51 13.68 -6.44
C VAL A 344 -32.67 13.40 -7.69
N SER A 345 -32.93 12.26 -8.35
CA SER A 345 -33.50 12.28 -9.71
C SER A 345 -33.93 10.87 -10.13
N ASP A 346 -35.14 10.45 -9.75
CA ASP A 346 -35.94 9.50 -10.52
C ASP A 346 -37.42 9.74 -10.18
N LYS A 347 -37.94 10.82 -10.76
CA LYS A 347 -39.34 11.03 -11.13
C LYS A 347 -39.23 11.60 -12.54
N SER A 348 -39.86 11.06 -13.58
CA SER A 348 -41.17 10.44 -13.68
C SER A 348 -41.29 9.92 -15.11
N ASP A 349 -41.91 8.76 -15.33
CA ASP A 349 -42.76 8.49 -16.49
C ASP A 349 -43.50 7.18 -16.18
N ASP A 350 -44.72 7.34 -15.66
CA ASP A 350 -45.86 6.44 -15.89
C ASP A 350 -47.04 6.97 -15.05
N GLU A 351 -47.76 7.94 -15.63
CA GLU A 351 -49.17 8.19 -15.28
C GLU A 351 -50.04 7.35 -16.22
N ASN A 352 -50.96 6.59 -15.62
CA ASN A 352 -52.17 6.10 -16.27
C ASN A 352 -53.33 6.22 -15.28
#